data_AF-A0A956IDB9-F1
#
_entry.id   AF-A0A956IDB9-F1
#
_cell.length_a   1.000
_cell.length_b   1.000
_cell.length_c   1.000
_cell.angle_alpha   90.00
_cell.angle_beta   90.00
_cell.angle_gamma   90.00
#
_symmetry.space_group_name_H-M   'P 1'
#
loop_
_entity.id
_entity.type
_entity.pdbx_description
1 polymer ?
#
loop_
_entity_poly.entity_id
_entity_poly.type
_entity_poly.pdbx_seq_one_letter_code
_entity_poly.pdbx_strand_id
1 'polypeptide(L)'
;MTTTHDIVQKLWRLCDVLRDDGITYHQYVTELTWLLFLKMEHETRALPHREAYELPKGYRWEDLARKTGLEQQNFYRELLLHLGTQAKGLVQ
;
A
#
# COMPACT_ATOMS: atom_id res chain seq x y z
N MET A 1 20.29 9.08 -4.32
CA MET A 1 18.96 9.37 -4.89
C MET A 1 18.50 8.12 -5.60
N THR A 2 17.81 7.22 -4.90
CA THR A 2 17.24 6.00 -5.49
C THR A 2 16.07 6.41 -6.36
N THR A 3 16.27 6.37 -7.67
CA THR A 3 15.27 6.72 -8.67
C THR A 3 14.16 5.66 -8.65
N THR A 4 12.91 6.08 -8.89
CA THR A 4 11.71 5.23 -8.89
C THR A 4 11.87 3.92 -9.68
N HIS A 5 12.77 3.92 -10.68
CA HIS A 5 13.15 2.75 -11.47
C HIS A 5 13.76 1.60 -10.63
N ASP A 6 14.60 1.91 -9.64
CA ASP A 6 15.21 0.89 -8.77
C ASP A 6 14.17 0.20 -7.89
N ILE A 7 13.14 0.95 -7.47
CA ILE A 7 12.02 0.42 -6.67
C ILE A 7 11.18 -0.51 -7.54
N VAL A 8 10.85 -0.10 -8.77
CA VAL A 8 10.09 -0.92 -9.74
C VAL A 8 10.85 -2.20 -10.10
N GLN A 9 12.17 -2.13 -10.27
CA GLN A 9 13.01 -3.30 -10.55
C GLN A 9 13.08 -4.28 -9.37
N LYS A 10 13.16 -3.78 -8.13
CA LYS A 10 13.10 -4.63 -6.92
C LYS A 10 11.74 -5.28 -6.76
N LEU A 11 10.67 -4.54 -7.04
CA LEU A 11 9.31 -5.09 -7.07
C LEU A 11 9.21 -6.18 -8.12
N TRP A 12 9.67 -5.95 -9.36
CA TRP A 12 9.68 -6.94 -10.43
C TRP A 12 10.41 -8.24 -10.07
N ARG A 13 11.55 -8.17 -9.38
CA ARG A 13 12.28 -9.36 -8.91
C ARG A 13 11.53 -10.11 -7.82
N LEU A 14 10.84 -9.39 -6.92
CA LEU A 14 9.95 -10.01 -5.93
C LEU A 14 8.73 -10.66 -6.61
N CYS A 15 8.20 -10.04 -7.66
CA CYS A 15 7.11 -10.57 -8.48
C CYS A 15 7.47 -11.86 -9.22
N ASP A 16 8.74 -12.03 -9.62
CA ASP A 16 9.24 -13.28 -10.21
C ASP A 16 9.24 -14.41 -9.17
N VAL A 17 9.72 -14.15 -7.95
CA VAL A 17 9.78 -15.14 -6.87
C VAL A 17 8.38 -15.57 -6.39
N LEU A 18 7.44 -14.63 -6.30
CA LEU A 18 6.05 -14.92 -5.86
C LEU A 18 5.21 -15.66 -6.91
N ARG A 19 5.60 -15.61 -8.19
CA ARG A 19 4.95 -16.36 -9.28
C ARG A 19 5.20 -17.86 -9.14
N ASP A 20 6.38 -18.24 -8.66
CA ASP A 20 6.77 -19.64 -8.50
C ASP A 20 5.98 -20.35 -7.37
N ASP A 21 5.41 -19.59 -6.43
CA ASP A 21 4.59 -20.10 -5.31
C ASP A 21 3.08 -20.22 -5.62
N GLY A 22 2.65 -19.97 -6.86
CA GLY A 22 1.26 -20.18 -7.29
C GLY A 22 0.27 -19.06 -6.95
N ILE A 23 0.74 -17.92 -6.44
CA ILE A 23 -0.08 -16.71 -6.28
C ILE A 23 -0.31 -16.09 -7.65
N THR A 24 -1.57 -15.89 -8.03
CA THR A 24 -1.90 -15.35 -9.35
C THR A 24 -1.39 -13.91 -9.44
N TYR A 25 -0.66 -13.59 -10.52
CA TYR A 25 0.04 -12.31 -10.70
C TYR A 25 -0.82 -11.08 -10.37
N HIS A 26 -2.11 -11.18 -10.68
CA HIS A 26 -3.08 -10.13 -10.43
C HIS A 26 -3.27 -9.79 -8.95
N GLN A 27 -3.33 -10.80 -8.07
CA GLN A 27 -3.61 -10.59 -6.64
C GLN A 27 -2.45 -9.87 -5.96
N TYR A 28 -1.21 -10.30 -6.19
CA TYR A 28 -0.07 -9.66 -5.54
C TYR A 28 0.15 -8.23 -6.08
N VAL A 29 -0.12 -7.96 -7.36
CA VAL A 29 -0.02 -6.59 -7.93
C VAL A 29 -1.02 -5.67 -7.26
N THR A 30 -2.27 -6.11 -7.08
CA THR A 30 -3.28 -5.32 -6.36
C THR A 30 -2.83 -4.99 -4.95
N GLU A 31 -2.28 -5.95 -4.20
CA GLU A 31 -1.78 -5.69 -2.84
C GLU A 31 -0.59 -4.73 -2.83
N LEU A 32 0.34 -4.88 -3.77
CA LEU A 32 1.46 -3.95 -3.92
C LEU A 32 0.99 -2.54 -4.28
N THR A 33 -0.01 -2.40 -5.15
CA THR A 33 -0.59 -1.09 -5.50
C THR A 33 -1.18 -0.41 -4.27
N TRP A 34 -1.90 -1.14 -3.42
CA TRP A 34 -2.43 -0.60 -2.17
C TRP A 34 -1.35 -0.17 -1.19
N LEU A 35 -0.31 -0.99 -1.00
CA LEU A 35 0.83 -0.64 -0.15
C LEU A 35 1.58 0.59 -0.67
N LEU A 36 1.78 0.68 -1.99
CA LEU A 36 2.38 1.84 -2.64
C LEU A 36 1.52 3.08 -2.46
N PHE A 37 0.20 2.97 -2.62
CA PHE A 37 -0.73 4.08 -2.41
C PHE A 37 -0.64 4.63 -0.97
N LEU A 38 -0.66 3.74 0.03
CA LEU A 38 -0.51 4.12 1.43
C LEU A 38 0.83 4.83 1.69
N LYS A 39 1.92 4.31 1.11
CA LYS A 39 3.23 4.94 1.25
C LYS A 39 3.29 6.29 0.53
N MET A 40 2.70 6.40 -0.66
CA MET A 40 2.65 7.65 -1.43
C MET A 40 1.83 8.73 -0.73
N GLU A 41 0.72 8.39 -0.09
CA GLU A 41 -0.05 9.34 0.73
C GLU A 41 0.79 9.86 1.90
N HIS A 42 1.46 8.95 2.62
CA HIS A 42 2.33 9.30 3.74
C HIS A 42 3.45 10.27 3.33
N GLU A 43 4.14 10.00 2.23
CA GLU A 43 5.20 10.86 1.69
C GLU A 43 4.62 12.19 1.18
N THR A 44 3.46 12.18 0.52
CA THR A 44 2.81 13.38 -0.01
C THR A 44 2.40 14.32 1.11
N ARG A 45 1.92 13.78 2.23
CA ARG A 45 1.53 14.56 3.42
C ARG A 45 2.73 15.17 4.14
N ALA A 46 3.92 14.62 3.97
CA ALA A 46 5.16 15.19 4.48
C ALA A 46 5.71 16.34 3.61
N LEU A 47 5.23 16.49 2.37
CA LEU A 47 5.67 17.54 1.46
C LEU A 47 4.88 18.85 1.66
N PRO A 48 5.55 20.00 1.78
CA PRO A 48 4.86 21.29 1.78
C PRO A 48 4.21 21.56 0.42
N HIS A 49 3.01 22.14 0.42
CA HIS A 49 2.23 22.53 -0.76
C HIS A 49 1.64 21.39 -1.62
N ARG A 50 1.49 20.18 -1.08
CA ARG A 50 0.67 19.13 -1.71
C ARG A 50 -0.53 18.77 -0.85
N GLU A 51 -1.68 18.67 -1.50
CA GLU A 51 -2.88 18.07 -0.90
C GLU A 51 -2.69 16.55 -0.89
N ALA A 52 -2.62 15.98 0.32
CA ALA A 52 -2.65 14.53 0.50
C ALA A 52 -4.11 14.06 0.59
N TYR A 53 -4.37 12.83 0.15
CA TYR A 53 -5.65 12.20 0.40
C TYR A 53 -5.89 12.10 1.90
N GLU A 54 -7.05 12.55 2.36
CA GLU A 54 -7.35 12.56 3.78
C GLU A 54 -7.76 11.17 4.26
N LEU A 55 -6.75 10.30 4.46
CA LEU A 55 -7.00 8.97 5.00
C LEU A 55 -7.46 9.07 6.46
N PRO A 56 -8.43 8.24 6.87
CA PRO A 56 -8.93 8.20 8.25
C PRO A 56 -7.77 8.05 9.25
N LYS A 57 -7.85 8.78 10.37
CA LYS A 57 -6.88 8.62 11.47
C LYS A 57 -6.96 7.18 11.98
N GLY A 58 -5.80 6.53 12.16
CA GLY A 58 -5.72 5.13 12.60
C GLY A 58 -5.69 4.11 11.47
N TYR A 59 -5.88 4.52 10.21
CA TYR A 59 -5.81 3.66 9.02
C TYR A 59 -4.79 4.21 8.01
N ARG A 60 -3.57 4.51 8.48
CA ARG A 60 -2.48 5.10 7.67
C ARG A 60 -1.27 4.18 7.58
N TRP A 61 -0.34 4.52 6.67
CA TRP A 61 0.92 3.80 6.52
C TRP A 61 1.67 3.61 7.85
N GLU A 62 1.74 4.64 8.70
CA GLU A 62 2.43 4.54 10.00
C GLU A 62 1.75 3.55 10.95
N ASP A 63 0.43 3.40 10.88
CA ASP A 63 -0.31 2.47 11.74
C ASP A 63 -0.07 1.01 11.29
N LEU A 64 0.06 0.80 9.98
CA LEU A 64 0.42 -0.48 9.39
C LEU A 64 1.90 -0.84 9.64
N ALA A 65 2.81 0.12 9.45
CA ALA A 65 4.25 -0.08 9.57
C ALA A 65 4.71 -0.32 11.02
N ARG A 66 3.92 0.11 12.02
CA ARG A 66 4.17 -0.14 13.44
C ARG A 66 3.82 -1.57 13.89
N LYS A 67 3.05 -2.32 13.10
CA LYS A 67 2.65 -3.70 13.39
C LYS A 67 3.60 -4.69 12.70
N THR A 68 3.69 -5.91 13.24
CA THR A 68 4.53 -6.97 12.68
C THR A 68 3.81 -8.32 12.62
N GLY A 69 4.28 -9.20 11.73
CA GLY A 69 3.80 -10.57 11.62
C GLY A 69 2.29 -10.68 11.31
N LEU A 70 1.60 -11.57 12.04
CA LEU A 70 0.18 -11.84 11.81
C LEU A 70 -0.71 -10.64 12.13
N GLU A 71 -0.33 -9.84 13.13
CA GLU A 71 -1.07 -8.62 13.48
C GLU A 71 -1.05 -7.62 12.33
N GLN A 72 0.10 -7.47 11.66
CA GLN A 72 0.25 -6.62 10.49
C GLN A 72 -0.65 -7.05 9.34
N GLN A 73 -0.71 -8.36 9.06
CA GLN A 73 -1.57 -8.89 7.99
C GLN A 73 -3.05 -8.72 8.29
N ASN A 74 -3.47 -8.97 9.53
CA ASN A 74 -4.86 -8.81 9.93
C ASN A 74 -5.28 -7.34 9.86
N PHE A 75 -4.44 -6.44 10.38
CA PHE A 75 -4.69 -5.01 10.32
C PHE A 75 -4.70 -4.49 8.89
N TYR A 76 -3.82 -4.99 8.02
CA TYR A 76 -3.81 -4.62 6.61
C TYR A 76 -5.15 -4.96 5.92
N ARG A 77 -5.70 -6.15 6.15
CA ARG A 77 -7.02 -6.52 5.61
C ARG A 77 -8.13 -5.63 6.16
N GLU A 78 -8.12 -5.36 7.48
CA GLU A 78 -9.08 -4.47 8.11
C GLU A 78 -9.00 -3.05 7.53
N LEU A 79 -7.79 -2.54 7.33
CA LEU A 79 -7.53 -1.24 6.73
C LEU A 79 -8.09 -1.16 5.31
N LEU A 80 -7.84 -2.16 4.47
CA LEU A 80 -8.38 -2.18 3.11
C LEU A 80 -9.91 -2.27 3.09
N LEU A 81 -10.51 -3.07 3.98
CA LEU A 81 -11.96 -3.15 4.13
C LEU A 81 -12.54 -1.81 4.59
N HIS A 82 -11.90 -1.14 5.55
CA HIS A 82 -12.33 0.16 6.05
C HIS A 82 -12.22 1.23 4.96
N LEU A 83 -11.12 1.24 4.20
CA LEU A 83 -10.97 2.15 3.06
C LEU A 83 -12.00 1.84 1.97
N GLY A 84 -12.25 0.58 1.62
CA GLY A 84 -13.24 0.20 0.62
C GLY A 84 -14.70 0.47 1.02
N THR A 85 -15.00 0.42 2.32
CA THR A 85 -16.37 0.67 2.84
C THR A 85 -16.63 2.15 3.13
N GLN A 86 -15.62 2.91 3.54
CA GLN A 86 -15.73 4.35 3.77
C GLN A 86 -15.44 5.19 2.52
N ALA A 87 -14.72 4.68 1.53
CA ALA A 87 -14.52 5.34 0.23
C ALA A 87 -15.73 5.18 -0.70
N LYS A 88 -16.95 5.39 -0.19
CA LYS A 88 -18.10 5.74 -1.04
C LYS A 88 -17.82 7.13 -1.64
N GLY A 89 -17.04 7.19 -2.73
CA GLY A 89 -16.90 8.43 -3.51
C GLY A 89 -15.58 8.68 -4.26
N LEU A 90 -14.58 7.79 -4.23
CA LEU A 90 -13.27 8.05 -4.86
C LEU A 90 -13.01 7.31 -6.18
N VAL A 91 -13.95 6.50 -6.66
CA VAL A 91 -13.87 5.87 -7.97
C VAL A 91 -15.22 6.00 -8.66
N GLN A 92 -15.32 6.95 -9.60
CA GLN A 92 -16.34 7.01 -10.64
C GLN A 92 -15.63 7.06 -11.99
#